data_AF-A0A7X4IAA4-F1
#
_entry.id   AF-A0A7X4IAA4-F1
#
_cell.length_a   1.000
_cell.length_b   1.000
_cell.length_c   1.000
_cell.angle_alpha   90.00
_cell.angle_beta   90.00
_cell.angle_gamma   90.00
#
_symmetry.space_group_name_H-M   'P 1'
#
loop_
_entity.id
_entity.type
_entity.pdbx_description
1 polymer ?
#
loop_
_entity_poly.entity_id
_entity_poly.type
_entity_poly.pdbx_seq_one_letter_code
_entity_poly.pdbx_strand_id
1 'polypeptide(L)' 'MEELLEILNEVKPGVDFANDTDLVGHGILDSITMVTLVLELNDAFDIEITPVDIVPENFKTVQTIYDMIQRLSDD' A
#
# COMPACT_ATOMS: atom_id res chain seq x y z
N MET A 1 -7.11 -4.40 -7.55
CA MET A 1 -5.79 -4.18 -8.20
C MET A 1 -5.74 -2.83 -8.91
N GLU A 2 -6.65 -2.52 -9.84
CA GLU A 2 -6.67 -1.22 -10.54
C GLU A 2 -6.81 -0.04 -9.56
N GLU A 3 -7.80 -0.09 -8.67
CA GLU A 3 -8.02 0.92 -7.62
C GLU A 3 -6.80 1.13 -6.70
N LEU A 4 -6.10 0.06 -6.32
CA LEU A 4 -4.86 0.15 -5.54
C LEU A 4 -3.77 0.92 -6.31
N LEU A 5 -3.62 0.66 -7.61
CA LEU A 5 -2.64 1.37 -8.44
C LEU A 5 -3.00 2.84 -8.64
N GLU A 6 -4.29 3.18 -8.68
CA GLU A 6 -4.75 4.57 -8.71
C GLU A 6 -4.35 5.28 -7.41
N ILE A 7 -4.68 4.72 -6.24
CA ILE A 7 -4.31 5.27 -4.94
C ILE A 7 -2.79 5.45 -4.81
N LEU A 8 -2.01 4.45 -5.21
CA LEU A 8 -0.54 4.54 -5.18
C LEU A 8 -0.01 5.68 -6.06
N ASN A 9 -0.60 5.90 -7.24
CA ASN A 9 -0.23 7.01 -8.12
C ASN A 9 -0.67 8.38 -7.57
N GLU A 10 -1.77 8.45 -6.83
CA GLU A 10 -2.20 9.67 -6.15
C GLU A 10 -1.27 10.03 -4.99
N VAL A 11 -0.89 9.04 -4.18
CA VAL A 11 0.04 9.22 -3.05
C VAL A 11 1.44 9.60 -3.56
N LYS A 12 1.90 8.97 -4.64
CA LYS A 12 3.24 9.23 -5.19
C LYS A 12 3.25 9.07 -6.72
N PRO A 13 2.99 10.16 -7.47
CA PRO A 13 2.93 10.10 -8.92
C PRO A 13 4.31 9.88 -9.56
N GLY A 14 4.31 9.28 -10.75
CA GLY A 14 5.51 9.12 -11.57
C GLY A 14 6.38 7.91 -11.20
N VAL A 15 5.85 7.00 -10.38
CA VAL A 15 6.50 5.74 -10.01
C VAL A 15 5.85 4.58 -10.76
N ASP A 16 6.68 3.69 -11.30
CA ASP A 16 6.21 2.44 -11.91
C ASP A 16 6.03 1.35 -10.85
N PHE A 17 4.95 1.46 -10.08
CA PHE A 17 4.65 0.52 -8.99
C PHE A 17 4.46 -0.92 -9.47
N ALA A 18 3.90 -1.11 -10.67
CA ALA A 18 3.55 -2.44 -11.18
C ALA A 18 4.77 -3.33 -11.44
N ASN A 19 5.93 -2.73 -11.72
CA ASN A 19 7.17 -3.46 -12.03
C ASN A 19 8.21 -3.44 -10.90
N ASP A 20 7.97 -2.70 -9.81
CA ASP A 20 8.90 -2.67 -8.67
C ASP A 20 8.74 -3.91 -7.78
N THR A 21 9.84 -4.30 -7.14
CA THR A 21 9.96 -5.52 -6.33
C THR A 21 10.29 -5.25 -4.86
N ASP A 22 10.63 -4.00 -4.52
CA ASP A 22 10.93 -3.58 -3.15
C ASP A 22 10.67 -2.07 -2.95
N LEU A 23 9.38 -1.70 -2.88
CA LEU A 23 8.92 -0.32 -2.72
C LEU A 23 9.48 0.35 -1.46
N VAL A 24 9.67 -0.40 -0.39
CA VAL A 24 10.23 0.12 0.87
C VAL A 24 11.75 0.18 0.79
N GLY A 25 12.40 -0.90 0.33
CA GLY A 25 13.86 -0.98 0.21
C GLY A 25 14.45 0.04 -0.76
N HIS A 26 13.73 0.38 -1.84
CA HIS A 26 14.12 1.44 -2.77
C HIS A 26 13.77 2.85 -2.29
N GLY A 27 13.11 2.99 -1.14
CA GLY A 27 12.69 4.29 -0.60
C GLY A 27 11.57 4.96 -1.40
N ILE A 28 10.81 4.18 -2.18
CA ILE A 28 9.63 4.67 -2.89
C ILE A 28 8.54 5.00 -1.88
N LEU A 29 8.22 4.03 -1.02
CA LEU A 29 7.34 4.20 0.12
C LEU A 29 8.20 4.47 1.37
N ASP A 30 8.34 5.75 1.70
CA ASP A 30 8.94 6.23 2.94
C ASP A 30 7.88 6.31 4.07
N SER A 31 8.29 6.72 5.27
CA SER A 31 7.38 6.78 6.43
C SER A 31 6.19 7.72 6.23
N ILE A 32 6.36 8.80 5.45
CA ILE A 32 5.30 9.80 5.25
C ILE A 32 4.29 9.28 4.23
N THR A 33 4.79 8.82 3.09
CA THR A 33 3.96 8.22 2.03
C THR A 33 3.25 6.96 2.52
N MET A 34 3.88 6.18 3.41
CA MET A 34 3.24 5.02 4.03
C MET A 34 2.02 5.39 4.87
N VAL A 35 2.13 6.43 5.70
CA VAL A 35 1.01 6.89 6.53
C VAL A 35 -0.13 7.39 5.65
N THR A 36 0.17 8.18 4.60
CA THR A 36 -0.85 8.62 3.64
C THR A 36 -1.51 7.43 2.95
N LEU A 37 -0.74 6.48 2.44
CA LEU A 37 -1.25 5.28 1.80
C LEU A 37 -2.20 4.51 2.72
N VAL A 38 -1.81 4.28 3.97
CA VAL A 38 -2.66 3.58 4.95
C VAL A 38 -4.01 4.28 5.15
N LEU A 39 -4.03 5.61 5.20
CA LEU A 39 -5.28 6.37 5.35
C LEU A 39 -6.19 6.22 4.13
N GLU A 40 -5.64 6.35 2.91
CA GLU A 40 -6.40 6.19 1.67
C GLU A 40 -6.91 4.75 1.50
N LEU A 41 -6.12 3.74 1.88
CA LEU A 41 -6.52 2.34 1.80
C LEU A 41 -7.68 2.02 2.77
N ASN A 42 -7.63 2.56 3.99
CA ASN A 42 -8.71 2.38 4.96
C ASN A 42 -10.04 2.97 4.44
N ASP A 43 -10.00 4.16 3.84
CA ASP A 43 -11.20 4.83 3.31
C ASP A 43 -11.72 4.15 2.02
N ALA A 44 -10.83 3.83 1.09
CA ALA A 44 -11.22 3.27 -0.21
C ALA A 44 -11.75 1.84 -0.13
N PHE A 45 -11.14 1.00 0.72
CA PHE A 45 -11.49 -0.42 0.82
C PHE A 45 -12.36 -0.77 2.04
N ASP A 46 -12.72 0.23 2.86
CA ASP A 46 -13.49 0.05 4.11
C ASP A 46 -12.86 -1.01 5.05
N ILE A 47 -11.53 -0.90 5.24
CA ILE A 47 -10.72 -1.79 6.08
C ILE A 47 -10.08 -1.04 7.25
N GLU A 48 -9.65 -1.77 8.28
CA GLU A 48 -8.87 -1.23 9.39
C GLU A 48 -7.43 -1.75 9.40
N ILE A 49 -6.50 -0.98 8.84
CA ILE A 49 -5.06 -1.22 8.95
C ILE A 49 -4.57 -0.69 10.30
N THR A 50 -4.03 -1.58 11.14
CA THR A 50 -3.54 -1.23 12.48
C THR A 50 -2.00 -1.14 12.51
N PRO A 51 -1.38 -0.61 13.57
CA PRO A 51 0.07 -0.51 13.66
C PRO A 51 0.83 -1.85 13.52
N VAL A 52 0.18 -2.99 13.77
CA VAL A 52 0.81 -4.32 13.57
C VAL A 52 0.84 -4.74 12.10
N ASP A 53 -0.03 -4.16 11.27
CA ASP A 53 -0.06 -4.39 9.83
C ASP A 53 0.94 -3.49 9.08
N ILE A 54 1.42 -2.41 9.71
CA ILE A 54 2.40 -1.47 9.14
C ILE A 54 3.83 -2.04 9.28
N VAL A 55 4.09 -3.13 8.58
CA VAL A 55 5.40 -3.80 8.50
C VAL A 55 5.90 -3.82 7.06
N PRO A 56 7.23 -3.74 6.80
CA PRO A 56 7.78 -3.71 5.44
C PRO A 56 7.27 -4.83 4.54
N GLU A 57 7.02 -6.02 5.09
CA GLU A 57 6.52 -7.19 4.39
C GLU A 57 5.18 -6.95 3.69
N ASN A 58 4.26 -6.23 4.34
CA ASN A 58 2.95 -5.91 3.76
C ASN A 58 3.04 -4.84 2.66
N PHE A 59 4.08 -4.01 2.69
CA PHE A 59 4.23 -2.87 1.76
C PHE A 59 5.36 -3.03 0.76
N LYS A 60 5.99 -4.21 0.70
CA LYS A 60 7.16 -4.47 -0.13
C LYS A 60 6.86 -4.35 -1.63
N THR A 61 5.68 -4.78 -2.05
CA THR A 61 5.25 -4.78 -3.45
C THR A 61 3.77 -4.42 -3.55
N VAL A 62 3.29 -4.05 -4.74
CA VAL A 62 1.85 -3.87 -4.98
C VAL A 62 1.06 -5.13 -4.61
N GLN A 63 1.61 -6.31 -4.92
CA GLN A 63 0.95 -7.56 -4.62
C GLN A 63 0.79 -7.78 -3.11
N THR A 64 1.84 -7.55 -2.32
CA THR A 64 1.75 -7.71 -0.85
C THR A 64 0.75 -6.74 -0.22
N ILE A 65 0.66 -5.52 -0.76
CA ILE A 65 -0.34 -4.54 -0.30
C ILE A 65 -1.74 -5.04 -0.63
N TYR A 66 -1.95 -5.54 -1.86
CA TYR A 66 -3.22 -6.09 -2.27
C TYR A 66 -3.62 -7.32 -1.44
N ASP A 67 -2.68 -8.22 -1.15
CA ASP A 67 -2.92 -9.39 -0.31
C ASP A 67 -3.31 -9.00 1.12
N MET A 68 -2.68 -7.95 1.68
CA MET A 68 -3.05 -7.40 2.98
C MET A 68 -4.48 -6.85 2.96
N ILE A 69 -4.86 -6.07 1.92
CA ILE A 69 -6.21 -5.54 1.76
C ILE A 69 -7.23 -6.68 1.73
N GLN A 70 -7.02 -7.69 0.89
CA GLN A 70 -7.92 -8.85 0.79
C GLN A 70 -8.08 -9.57 2.13
N ARG A 71 -6.97 -9.77 2.87
CA ARG A 71 -7.02 -10.38 4.20
C ARG A 71 -7.87 -9.58 5.18
N LEU A 72 -7.80 -8.25 5.16
CA LEU A 72 -8.53 -7.38 6.08
C LEU A 72 -9.99 -7.14 5.67
N SER A 73 -10.32 -7.23 4.37
CA SER A 73 -11.70 -7.11 3.88
C SER A 73 -12.54 -8.37 4.13
N ASP A 74 -11.90 -9.53 4.33
CA ASP A 74 -12.56 -10.80 4.62
C ASP A 74 -12.84 -11.01 6.14
N ASP A 75 -12.33 -10.12 7.00
CA ASP A 75 -12.51 -10.12 8.46
C ASP A 75 -13.73 -9.28 8.90
#